data_AF-A0A1Y5XDA6-F1
#
_entry.id   AF-A0A1Y5XDA6-F1
#
_cell.length_a   1.000
_cell.length_b   1.000
_cell.length_c   1.000
_cell.angle_alpha   90.00
_cell.angle_beta   90.00
_cell.angle_gamma   90.00
#
_symmetry.space_group_name_H-M   'P 1'
#
loop_
_entity.id
_entity.type
_entity.pdbx_description
1 polymer ?
#
loop_
_entity_poly.entity_id
_entity_poly.type
_entity_poly.pdbx_seq_one_letter_code
_entity_poly.pdbx_strand_id
1 'polypeptide(L)'
;MTWVWIAGAVLLLGAGALVPALLSRQKHSNNDEAIAARAKHNQLGLHVEVLPSTDDDRVAALFQQARERWITAGGVLAKARTEEEYRLAERICTEGLALIKEAER
;
A
#
# COMPACT_ATOMS: atom_id res chain seq x y z
N MET A 1 -53.31 16.38 -12.24
CA MET A 1 -52.41 15.87 -13.31
C MET A 1 -50.95 16.28 -13.13
N THR A 2 -50.62 17.54 -12.84
CA THR A 2 -49.24 18.06 -12.74
C THR A 2 -48.38 17.43 -11.63
N TRP A 3 -48.99 17.06 -10.50
CA TRP A 3 -48.29 16.43 -9.38
C TRP A 3 -47.63 15.08 -9.69
N VAL A 4 -48.22 14.29 -10.61
CA VAL A 4 -47.68 12.98 -11.01
C VAL A 4 -46.39 13.15 -11.84
N TRP A 5 -46.33 14.19 -12.67
CA TRP A 5 -45.16 14.50 -13.48
C TRP A 5 -43.99 15.01 -12.62
N ILE A 6 -44.27 15.81 -11.60
CA ILE A 6 -43.26 16.32 -10.67
C ILE A 6 -42.68 15.18 -9.84
N ALA A 7 -43.52 14.28 -9.32
CA ALA A 7 -43.07 13.11 -8.57
C ALA A 7 -42.19 12.18 -9.43
N GLY A 8 -42.56 11.94 -10.70
CA GLY A 8 -41.76 11.15 -11.63
C GLY A 8 -40.39 11.77 -11.95
N ALA A 9 -40.34 13.09 -12.12
CA ALA A 9 -39.09 13.80 -12.40
C ALA A 9 -38.10 13.76 -11.22
N VAL A 10 -38.60 13.91 -9.99
CA VAL A 10 -37.77 13.83 -8.77
C VAL A 10 -37.19 12.42 -8.59
N LEU A 11 -37.98 11.39 -8.87
CA LEU A 11 -37.54 9.99 -8.77
C LEU A 11 -36.45 9.64 -9.80
N LEU A 12 -36.60 10.11 -11.03
CA LEU A 12 -35.60 9.92 -12.10
C LEU A 12 -34.29 10.65 -11.80
N LEU A 13 -34.35 11.87 -11.26
CA LEU A 13 -33.15 12.63 -10.86
C LEU A 13 -32.45 12.01 -9.65
N GLY A 14 -33.21 11.52 -8.65
CA GLY A 14 -32.66 10.82 -7.50
C GLY A 14 -31.96 9.51 -7.88
N ALA A 15 -32.54 8.73 -8.80
CA ALA A 15 -31.95 7.49 -9.29
C ALA A 15 -30.70 7.74 -10.15
N GLY A 16 -30.71 8.77 -11.00
CA GLY A 16 -29.57 9.12 -11.86
C GLY A 16 -28.34 9.61 -11.08
N ALA A 17 -28.54 10.25 -9.92
CA ALA A 17 -27.45 10.72 -9.06
C ALA A 17 -26.81 9.62 -8.21
N LEU A 18 -27.54 8.54 -7.91
CA LEU A 18 -27.04 7.43 -7.08
C LEU A 18 -26.11 6.47 -7.82
N VAL A 19 -26.29 6.30 -9.13
CA VAL A 19 -25.46 5.41 -9.97
C VAL A 19 -23.98 5.83 -10.00
N PRO A 20 -23.60 7.10 -10.24
CA PRO A 20 -22.19 7.50 -10.22
C PRO A 20 -21.55 7.43 -8.83
N ALA A 21 -22.33 7.59 -7.75
CA ALA A 21 -21.82 7.49 -6.38
C ALA A 21 -21.48 6.04 -5.97
N LEU A 22 -22.21 5.05 -6.49
CA LEU A 22 -21.92 3.63 -6.24
C LEU A 22 -20.73 3.14 -7.07
N LEU A 23 -20.59 3.63 -8.32
CA LEU A 23 -19.46 3.30 -9.20
C LEU A 23 -18.14 3.99 -8.80
N SER A 24 -18.18 5.17 -8.16
CA SER A 24 -16.95 5.86 -7.72
C SER A 24 -16.27 5.16 -6.54
N ARG A 25 -17.02 4.47 -5.69
CA ARG A 25 -16.49 3.75 -4.52
C ARG A 25 -15.64 2.52 -4.87
N GLN A 26 -15.84 1.93 -6.05
CA GLN A 26 -15.14 0.72 -6.46
C GLN A 26 -13.74 0.96 -7.04
N LYS A 27 -13.40 2.20 -7.43
CA LYS A 27 -12.20 2.47 -8.25
C LYS A 27 -10.92 2.76 -7.45
N HIS A 28 -11.01 2.95 -6.12
CA HIS A 28 -9.84 3.27 -5.29
C HIS A 28 -9.08 2.06 -4.73
N SER A 29 -9.73 0.88 -4.65
CA SER A 29 -9.15 -0.33 -4.04
C SER A 29 -7.84 -0.79 -4.68
N ASN A 30 -7.66 -0.65 -6.00
CA ASN A 30 -6.50 -1.31 -6.63
C ASN A 30 -5.21 -0.47 -6.56
N ASN A 31 -5.32 0.84 -6.29
CA ASN A 31 -4.16 1.74 -6.32
C ASN A 31 -3.61 2.04 -4.93
N ASP A 32 -4.45 1.95 -3.90
CA ASP A 32 -4.07 2.26 -2.52
C ASP A 32 -3.00 1.29 -2.02
N GLU A 33 -3.16 -0.02 -2.26
CA GLU A 33 -2.20 -1.07 -1.95
C GLU A 33 -0.87 -0.84 -2.68
N ALA A 34 -0.94 -0.45 -3.94
CA ALA A 34 0.24 -0.19 -4.75
C ALA A 34 1.02 1.04 -4.24
N ILE A 35 0.31 2.06 -3.75
CA ILE A 35 0.90 3.25 -3.12
C ILE A 35 1.50 2.87 -1.77
N ALA A 36 0.75 2.17 -0.92
CA ALA A 36 1.19 1.74 0.40
C ALA A 36 2.45 0.88 0.33
N ALA A 37 2.46 -0.12 -0.56
CA ALA A 37 3.61 -1.00 -0.74
C ALA A 37 4.86 -0.25 -1.23
N ARG A 38 4.72 0.67 -2.19
CA ARG A 38 5.84 1.52 -2.65
C ARG A 38 6.32 2.48 -1.58
N ALA A 39 5.41 3.08 -0.82
CA ALA A 39 5.75 3.98 0.28
C ALA A 39 6.55 3.23 1.36
N LYS A 40 6.12 2.02 1.74
CA LYS A 40 6.85 1.17 2.70
C LYS A 40 8.20 0.71 2.18
N HIS A 41 8.29 0.36 0.90
CA HIS A 41 9.57 0.00 0.28
C HIS A 41 10.56 1.17 0.29
N ASN A 42 10.10 2.38 -0.06
CA ASN A 42 10.95 3.57 0.03
C ASN A 42 11.36 3.87 1.47
N GLN A 43 10.43 3.77 2.43
CA GLN A 43 10.73 3.96 3.84
C GLN A 43 11.82 3.00 4.31
N LEU A 44 11.71 1.70 4.00
CA LEU A 44 12.74 0.72 4.35
C LEU A 44 14.07 1.03 3.66
N GLY A 45 14.04 1.44 2.38
CA GLY A 45 15.22 1.84 1.62
C GLY A 45 16.06 2.90 2.32
N LEU A 46 15.44 3.88 2.97
CA LEU A 46 16.15 4.92 3.73
C LEU A 46 17.08 4.37 4.83
N HIS A 47 16.79 3.18 5.36
CA HIS A 47 17.58 2.55 6.40
C HIS A 47 18.62 1.55 5.88
N VAL A 48 18.40 0.97 4.69
CA VAL A 48 19.18 -0.20 4.22
C VAL A 48 19.95 0.02 2.93
N GLU A 49 19.68 1.10 2.20
CA GLU A 49 20.40 1.45 0.98
C GLU A 49 21.87 1.77 1.28
N VAL A 50 22.12 2.45 2.41
CA VAL A 50 23.44 2.62 2.99
C VAL A 50 23.41 2.06 4.41
N LEU A 51 24.08 0.93 4.60
CA LEU A 51 24.14 0.29 5.92
C LEU A 51 25.03 1.10 6.85
N PRO A 52 24.60 1.39 8.09
CA PRO A 52 25.46 2.02 9.08
C PRO A 52 26.60 1.06 9.47
N SER A 53 27.81 1.60 9.65
CA SER A 53 28.88 0.86 10.30
C SER A 53 28.58 0.72 11.79
N THR A 54 28.63 -0.51 12.30
CA THR A 54 28.46 -0.85 13.71
C THR A 54 29.48 -1.93 14.07
N ASP A 55 29.99 -1.87 15.31
CA ASP A 55 30.89 -2.88 15.87
C ASP A 55 30.11 -4.02 16.55
N ASP A 56 28.78 -3.92 16.62
CA ASP A 56 27.90 -4.98 17.14
C ASP A 56 27.43 -5.90 16.01
N ASP A 57 27.96 -7.13 16.02
CA ASP A 57 27.65 -8.18 15.05
C ASP A 57 26.15 -8.50 14.96
N ARG A 58 25.40 -8.42 16.08
CA ARG A 58 23.96 -8.67 16.09
C ARG A 58 23.23 -7.56 15.35
N VAL A 59 23.58 -6.31 15.61
CA VAL A 59 23.00 -5.13 14.94
C VAL A 59 23.31 -5.19 13.45
N ALA A 60 24.55 -5.53 13.08
CA ALA A 60 24.94 -5.72 11.69
C ALA A 60 24.10 -6.82 11.00
N ALA A 61 23.87 -7.95 11.67
CA ALA A 61 23.05 -9.03 11.13
C ALA A 61 21.57 -8.61 10.93
N LEU A 62 20.99 -7.83 11.85
CA LEU A 62 19.63 -7.31 11.71
C LEU A 62 19.50 -6.35 10.52
N PHE A 63 20.46 -5.45 10.34
CA PHE A 63 20.52 -4.56 9.18
C PHE A 63 20.65 -5.32 7.86
N GLN A 64 21.46 -6.39 7.82
CA GLN A 64 21.57 -7.24 6.63
C GLN A 64 20.25 -7.96 6.32
N GLN A 65 19.60 -8.55 7.32
CA GLN A 65 18.28 -9.19 7.13
C GLN A 65 17.23 -8.18 6.65
N ALA A 66 17.21 -6.97 7.20
CA ALA A 66 16.33 -5.90 6.74
C ALA A 66 16.59 -5.54 5.27
N ARG A 67 17.87 -5.49 4.84
CA ARG A 67 18.26 -5.26 3.45
C ARG A 67 17.80 -6.38 2.52
N GLU A 68 17.91 -7.64 2.94
CA GLU A 68 17.39 -8.78 2.18
C GLU A 68 15.88 -8.68 1.97
N ARG A 69 15.13 -8.24 3.00
CA ARG A 69 13.69 -7.98 2.87
C ARG A 69 13.40 -6.87 1.88
N TRP A 70 14.18 -5.79 1.91
CA TRP A 70 14.05 -4.69 0.95
C TRP A 70 14.25 -5.15 -0.50
N ILE A 71 15.33 -5.88 -0.78
CA ILE A 71 15.61 -6.43 -2.11
C ILE A 71 14.49 -7.37 -2.56
N THR A 72 14.04 -8.25 -1.67
CA THR A 72 12.96 -9.20 -1.96
C THR A 72 11.65 -8.47 -2.28
N ALA A 73 11.27 -7.49 -1.46
CA ALA A 73 10.08 -6.68 -1.68
C ALA A 73 10.16 -5.90 -3.00
N GLY A 74 11.33 -5.33 -3.34
CA GLY A 74 11.56 -4.67 -4.62
C GLY A 74 11.35 -5.61 -5.81
N GLY A 75 11.83 -6.85 -5.70
CA GLY A 75 11.60 -7.89 -6.71
C GLY A 75 10.12 -8.27 -6.88
N VAL A 76 9.37 -8.35 -5.78
CA VAL A 76 7.91 -8.57 -5.80
C VAL A 76 7.20 -7.38 -6.43
N LEU A 77 7.52 -6.15 -6.01
CA LEU A 77 6.94 -4.90 -6.54
C LEU A 77 7.14 -4.74 -8.04
N ALA A 78 8.31 -5.10 -8.57
CA ALA A 78 8.60 -5.00 -9.99
C ALA A 78 7.64 -5.88 -10.84
N LYS A 79 7.20 -7.01 -10.28
CA LYS A 79 6.34 -7.98 -10.95
C LYS A 79 4.87 -7.85 -10.58
N ALA A 80 4.54 -7.17 -9.49
CA ALA A 80 3.19 -7.04 -8.98
C ALA A 80 2.22 -6.42 -10.02
N ARG A 81 1.06 -7.06 -10.17
CA ARG A 81 -0.08 -6.69 -11.01
C ARG A 81 -1.40 -6.78 -10.24
N THR A 82 -1.43 -7.42 -9.07
CA THR A 82 -2.63 -7.58 -8.24
C THR A 82 -2.49 -6.96 -6.86
N GLU A 83 -3.61 -6.66 -6.22
CA GLU A 83 -3.67 -6.16 -4.83
C GLU A 83 -2.94 -7.11 -3.87
N GLU A 84 -3.15 -8.42 -3.99
CA GLU A 84 -2.50 -9.43 -3.14
C GLU A 84 -0.97 -9.40 -3.25
N GLU A 85 -0.44 -9.16 -4.45
CA GLU A 85 1.01 -9.04 -4.68
C GLU A 85 1.57 -7.75 -4.08
N TYR A 86 0.83 -6.64 -4.16
CA TYR A 86 1.20 -5.40 -3.47
C TYR A 86 1.14 -5.55 -1.95
N ARG A 87 0.09 -6.19 -1.40
CA ARG A 87 0.00 -6.50 0.04
C ARG A 87 1.13 -7.43 0.48
N LEU A 88 1.55 -8.38 -0.35
CA LEU A 88 2.71 -9.23 -0.06
C LEU A 88 3.98 -8.40 0.04
N ALA A 89 4.24 -7.52 -0.93
CA ALA A 89 5.40 -6.63 -0.89
C ALA A 89 5.38 -5.71 0.36
N GLU A 90 4.21 -5.17 0.70
CA GLU A 90 4.03 -4.33 1.89
C GLU A 90 4.36 -5.10 3.19
N ARG A 91 3.90 -6.35 3.32
CA ARG A 91 4.22 -7.20 4.47
C ARG A 91 5.73 -7.44 4.59
N ILE A 92 6.39 -7.79 3.48
CA ILE A 92 7.85 -7.99 3.47
C ILE A 92 8.59 -6.72 3.90
N CYS A 93 8.16 -5.54 3.42
CA CYS A 93 8.74 -4.26 3.86
C CYS A 93 8.52 -4.01 5.36
N THR A 94 7.34 -4.34 5.87
CA THR A 94 7.00 -4.17 7.29
C THR A 94 7.83 -5.08 8.19
N GLU A 95 8.09 -6.31 7.77
CA GLU A 95 9.03 -7.22 8.45
C GLU A 95 10.44 -6.64 8.49
N GLY A 96 10.92 -6.07 7.38
CA GLY A 96 12.20 -5.37 7.33
C GLY A 96 12.26 -4.18 8.30
N LEU A 97 11.22 -3.35 8.33
CA LEU A 97 11.14 -2.20 9.25
C LEU A 97 11.11 -2.63 10.73
N ALA A 98 10.51 -3.78 11.04
CA ALA A 98 10.53 -4.33 12.40
C ALA A 98 11.95 -4.72 12.83
N LEU A 99 12.75 -5.28 11.92
CA LEU A 99 14.17 -5.60 12.18
C LEU A 99 15.00 -4.33 12.41
N ILE A 100 14.75 -3.26 11.64
CA ILE A 100 15.39 -1.95 11.87
C ILE A 100 15.07 -1.45 13.27
N LYS A 101 13.79 -1.49 13.66
CA LYS A 101 13.37 -1.05 14.99
C LYS A 101 14.00 -1.90 16.11
N GLU A 102 14.24 -3.19 15.88
CA GLU A 102 14.96 -4.04 16.83
C GLU A 102 16.44 -3.67 16.91
N ALA A 103 17.07 -3.33 15.77
CA ALA A 103 18.47 -2.91 15.71
C ALA A 103 18.73 -1.55 16.37
N GLU A 104 17.73 -0.67 16.38
CA GLU A 104 17.79 0.67 16.99
C GLU A 104 17.51 0.69 18.51
N ARG A 105 17.18 -0.46 19.10
CA ARG A 105 16.77 -0.58 20.51
C ARG A 105 17.93 -0.90 21.44
#